data_AF-A0A2V9P507-F1
#
_entry.id   AF-A0A2V9P507-F1
#
_cell.length_a   1.000
_cell.length_b   1.000
_cell.length_c   1.000
_cell.angle_alpha   90.00
_cell.angle_beta   90.00
_cell.angle_gamma   90.00
#
_symmetry.space_group_name_H-M   'P 1'
#
loop_
_entity.id
_entity.type
_entity.pdbx_description
1 polymer ?
#
loop_
_entity_poly.entity_id
_entity_poly.type
_entity_poly.pdbx_seq_one_letter_code
_entity_poly.pdbx_strand_id
1 'polypeptide(L)'
;MIFVHNVEHALEQLSEFGQRLVATIVFQDYTQDEAAEVLHCARRTVCREFPEAVDRISELFLDGGLLNRLPSVPVENSCQEGERGAFYASDWKEAE
;
A
#
# COMPACT_ATOMS: atom_id res chain seq x y z
N MET A 1 12.56 20.76 17.40
CA MET A 1 12.54 19.69 16.37
C MET A 1 11.07 19.43 16.06
N ILE A 2 10.63 19.49 14.80
CA ILE A 2 9.19 19.39 14.44
C ILE A 2 8.90 18.07 13.70
N PHE A 3 9.85 17.57 12.90
CA PHE A 3 9.65 16.37 12.06
C PHE A 3 9.34 15.11 12.87
N VAL A 4 10.16 14.77 13.87
CA VAL A 4 9.97 13.56 14.70
C VAL A 4 8.62 13.58 15.41
N HIS A 5 8.25 14.73 15.99
CA HIS A 5 6.99 14.87 16.71
C HIS A 5 5.77 14.71 15.80
N ASN A 6 5.84 15.22 14.57
CA ASN A 6 4.76 15.06 13.60
C ASN A 6 4.63 13.61 13.11
N VAL A 7 5.74 12.88 13.00
CA VAL A 7 5.73 11.44 12.66
C VAL A 7 5.15 10.61 13.81
N GLU A 8 5.56 10.89 15.05
CA GLU A 8 5.00 10.24 16.25
C GLU A 8 3.48 10.44 16.34
N HIS A 9 2.99 11.68 16.20
CA HIS A 9 1.56 11.97 16.27
C HIS A 9 0.77 11.30 15.12
N ALA A 10 1.36 11.18 13.93
CA ALA A 10 0.72 10.47 12.82
C ALA A 10 0.66 8.95 13.07
N LEU A 11 1.72 8.36 13.65
CA LEU A 11 1.74 6.94 14.04
C LEU A 11 0.67 6.64 15.10
N GLU A 12 0.50 7.52 16.10
CA GLU A 12 -0.53 7.37 17.15
C GLU A 12 -1.97 7.31 16.60
N GLN A 13 -2.20 7.82 15.39
CA GLN A 13 -3.51 7.81 14.74
C GLN A 13 -3.78 6.54 13.91
N LEU A 14 -2.79 5.65 13.74
CA LEU A 14 -3.00 4.33 13.15
C LEU A 14 -3.63 3.37 14.18
N SER A 15 -4.26 2.31 13.67
CA SER A 15 -4.67 1.17 14.50
C SER A 15 -3.44 0.55 15.18
N GLU A 16 -3.62 -0.06 16.35
CA GLU A 16 -2.53 -0.70 17.09
C GLU A 16 -1.78 -1.73 16.21
N PHE A 17 -2.51 -2.49 15.40
CA PHE A 17 -1.91 -3.44 14.47
C PHE A 17 -1.14 -2.73 13.34
N GLY A 18 -1.69 -1.66 12.76
CA GLY A 18 -1.02 -0.84 11.76
C GLY A 18 0.29 -0.21 12.27
N GLN A 19 0.30 0.27 13.52
CA GLN A 19 1.52 0.78 14.17
C GLN A 19 2.61 -0.30 14.23
N ARG A 20 2.25 -1.51 14.67
CA ARG A 20 3.20 -2.64 14.75
C ARG A 20 3.71 -3.04 13.37
N LEU A 21 2.85 -3.03 12.35
CA LEU A 21 3.23 -3.32 10.97
C LEU A 21 4.25 -2.32 10.44
N VAL A 22 3.96 -1.02 10.56
CA VAL A 22 4.88 0.05 10.12
C VAL A 22 6.19 -0.01 10.89
N ALA A 23 6.14 -0.20 12.21
CA ALA A 23 7.35 -0.30 13.01
C ALA A 23 8.21 -1.51 12.65
N THR A 24 7.60 -2.65 12.32
CA THR A 24 8.32 -3.88 11.98
C THR A 24 8.87 -3.83 10.56
N ILE A 25 8.04 -3.44 9.59
CA ILE A 25 8.42 -3.49 8.17
C ILE A 25 9.25 -2.25 7.77
N VAL A 26 8.85 -1.04 8.19
CA VAL A 26 9.50 0.21 7.73
C VAL A 26 10.68 0.59 8.61
N PHE A 27 10.55 0.53 9.94
CA PHE A 27 11.62 1.01 10.83
C PHE A 27 12.64 -0.07 11.18
N GLN A 28 12.22 -1.33 11.28
CA GLN A 28 13.11 -2.45 11.55
C GLN A 28 13.54 -3.21 10.29
N ASP A 29 13.03 -2.82 9.11
CA ASP A 29 13.39 -3.36 7.78
C ASP A 29 13.11 -4.87 7.62
N TYR A 30 12.09 -5.38 8.30
CA TYR A 30 11.63 -6.76 8.11
C TYR A 30 10.85 -6.89 6.81
N THR A 31 11.01 -8.01 6.12
CA THR A 31 10.12 -8.40 5.03
C THR A 31 8.70 -8.67 5.55
N GLN A 32 7.70 -8.65 4.66
CA GLN A 32 6.32 -8.99 5.04
C GLN A 32 6.18 -10.43 5.56
N ASP A 33 7.01 -11.35 5.05
CA ASP A 33 7.02 -12.75 5.51
C ASP A 33 7.59 -12.82 6.94
N GLU A 34 8.72 -12.19 7.22
CA GLU A 34 9.32 -12.15 8.57
C GLU A 34 8.42 -11.38 9.57
N ALA A 35 7.77 -10.31 9.12
CA ALA A 35 6.81 -9.57 9.95
C ALA A 35 5.60 -10.44 10.33
N ALA A 36 5.15 -11.32 9.44
CA ALA A 36 4.07 -12.26 9.74
C ALA A 36 4.46 -13.24 10.86
N GLU A 37 5.71 -13.72 10.82
CA GLU A 37 6.28 -14.60 11.86
C GLU A 37 6.41 -13.88 13.21
N VAL A 38 6.99 -12.68 13.21
CA VAL A 38 7.21 -11.87 14.43
C VAL A 38 5.90 -11.42 15.07
N LEU A 39 4.92 -11.03 14.25
CA LEU A 39 3.61 -10.59 14.74
C LEU A 39 2.65 -11.75 14.99
N HIS A 40 3.10 -12.99 14.80
CA HIS A 40 2.32 -14.22 14.99
C HIS A 40 0.97 -14.18 14.26
N CYS A 41 0.97 -13.73 13.02
CA CYS A 41 -0.24 -13.62 12.21
C CYS A 41 -0.06 -14.27 10.84
N ALA A 42 -1.16 -14.55 10.16
CA ALA A 42 -1.09 -15.05 8.80
C ALA A 42 -0.48 -13.98 7.88
N ARG A 43 0.42 -14.39 6.99
CA ARG A 43 0.98 -13.53 5.94
C ARG A 43 -0.10 -12.80 5.13
N ARG A 44 -1.25 -13.45 4.87
CA ARG A 44 -2.39 -12.83 4.18
C ARG A 44 -2.92 -11.59 4.93
N THR A 45 -2.87 -11.61 6.26
CA THR A 45 -3.22 -10.46 7.11
C THR A 45 -2.22 -9.34 6.89
N VAL A 46 -0.90 -9.62 6.94
CA VAL A 46 0.14 -8.61 6.67
C VAL A 46 -0.04 -7.99 5.28
N CYS A 47 -0.22 -8.80 4.23
CA CYS A 47 -0.37 -8.30 2.86
C CYS A 47 -1.63 -7.43 2.66
N ARG A 48 -2.67 -7.59 3.49
CA ARG A 48 -3.88 -6.75 3.43
C ARG A 48 -3.70 -5.47 4.26
N GLU A 49 -3.28 -5.62 5.51
CA GLU A 49 -3.28 -4.54 6.50
C GLU A 49 -2.10 -3.59 6.32
N PHE A 50 -0.95 -4.07 5.82
CA PHE A 50 0.22 -3.22 5.65
C PHE A 50 0.02 -2.12 4.59
N PRO A 51 -0.48 -2.41 3.38
CA PRO A 51 -0.82 -1.36 2.42
C PRO A 51 -1.85 -0.36 2.98
N GLU A 52 -2.89 -0.84 3.68
CA GLU A 52 -3.89 0.04 4.29
C GLU A 52 -3.27 0.97 5.36
N ALA A 53 -2.37 0.45 6.19
CA ALA A 53 -1.64 1.25 7.17
C ALA A 53 -0.73 2.29 6.51
N VAL A 54 -0.06 1.94 5.41
CA VAL A 54 0.79 2.85 4.64
C VAL A 54 -0.02 3.94 3.95
N ASP A 55 -1.15 3.61 3.34
CA ASP A 55 -2.06 4.60 2.75
C ASP A 55 -2.55 5.56 3.84
N ARG A 56 -2.99 5.03 4.97
CA ARG A 56 -3.53 5.84 6.06
C ARG A 56 -2.48 6.79 6.64
N ILE A 57 -1.27 6.32 6.90
CA ILE A 57 -0.21 7.21 7.42
C ILE A 57 0.23 8.23 6.37
N SER A 58 0.19 7.87 5.09
CA SER A 58 0.48 8.81 4.00
C SER A 58 -0.53 9.95 3.94
N GLU A 59 -1.83 9.66 4.13
CA GLU A 59 -2.86 10.70 4.27
C GLU A 59 -2.56 11.65 5.43
N LEU A 60 -2.23 11.10 6.61
CA LEU A 60 -1.88 11.89 7.79
C LEU A 60 -0.65 12.76 7.55
N PHE A 61 0.34 12.26 6.83
CA PHE A 61 1.52 13.03 6.46
C PHE A 61 1.21 14.13 5.45
N LEU A 62 0.29 13.90 4.50
CA LEU A 62 -0.16 14.94 3.57
C LEU A 62 -0.92 16.05 4.31
N ASP A 63 -1.82 15.68 5.22
CA ASP A 63 -2.62 16.62 6.00
C ASP A 63 -1.75 17.41 7.01
N GLY A 64 -0.74 16.75 7.57
CA GLY A 64 0.26 17.36 8.46
C GLY A 64 1.36 18.16 7.76
N GLY A 65 1.34 18.25 6.42
CA GLY A 65 2.35 18.95 5.63
C GLY A 65 3.76 18.32 5.65
N LEU A 66 3.86 17.05 6.04
CA LEU A 66 5.09 16.24 5.98
C LEU A 66 5.37 15.73 4.56
N LEU A 67 4.32 15.46 3.78
CA LEU A 67 4.39 15.07 2.37
C LEU A 67 3.71 16.12 1.49
N ASN A 68 4.15 16.19 0.24
CA ASN A 68 3.48 16.95 -0.81
C ASN A 68 2.62 16.01 -1.65
N ARG A 69 1.44 16.47 -2.08
CA ARG A 69 0.66 15.74 -3.08
C ARG A 69 1.46 15.62 -4.36
N LEU A 70 1.42 14.45 -4.97
CA LEU A 70 2.01 14.24 -6.29
C LEU A 70 1.33 15.16 -7.31
N PRO A 71 2.05 15.66 -8.32
CA PRO A 71 1.44 16.46 -9.37
C PRO A 71 0.37 15.65 -10.08
N SER A 72 -0.86 16.18 -10.13
CA SER A 72 -1.92 15.57 -10.93
C SER A 72 -1.60 15.79 -12.41
N VAL A 73 -1.08 14.75 -13.08
CA VAL A 73 -1.18 14.71 -14.54
C VAL A 73 -2.68 14.64 -14.86
N PRO A 74 -3.23 15.51 -15.72
CA PRO A 74 -4.57 15.31 -16.25
C PRO A 74 -4.59 13.90 -16.84
N VAL A 75 -5.43 13.02 -16.31
CA VAL A 75 -5.74 11.75 -16.97
C VAL A 75 -6.60 12.13 -18.17
N GLU A 76 -5.95 12.55 -19.25
CA GLU A 76 -6.58 12.51 -20.55
C GLU A 76 -6.89 11.03 -20.82
N ASN A 77 -8.18 10.75 -20.93
CA ASN A 77 -8.79 9.47 -21.30
C ASN A 77 -9.10 8.55 -20.11
N SER A 78 -10.21 8.86 -19.43
CA SER A 78 -11.05 7.87 -18.74
C SER A 78 -11.11 6.59 -19.57
N CYS A 79 -10.93 5.44 -18.92
CA CYS A 79 -11.17 4.09 -19.43
C CYS A 79 -11.95 4.09 -20.74
N GLN A 80 -11.25 4.02 -21.88
CA GLN A 80 -11.90 3.86 -23.17
C GLN A 80 -12.60 2.51 -23.12
N GLU A 81 -13.92 2.55 -23.08
CA GLU A 81 -14.81 1.41 -23.23
C GLU A 81 -14.35 0.65 -24.49
N GLY A 82 -13.86 -0.58 -24.29
CA GLY A 82 -13.31 -1.35 -25.40
C GLY A 82 -14.37 -1.52 -26.47
N GLU A 83 -14.10 -1.01 -27.68
CA GLU A 83 -14.85 -1.40 -28.86
C GLU A 83 -14.90 -2.93 -28.90
N ARG A 84 -16.09 -3.51 -29.12
CA ARG A 84 -16.31 -4.95 -29.29
C ARG A 84 -15.61 -5.42 -30.57
N GLY A 85 -14.29 -5.53 -30.53
CA GLY A 85 -13.51 -6.30 -31.49
C GLY A 85 -13.77 -7.78 -31.24
N ALA A 86 -14.18 -8.50 -32.28
CA ALA A 86 -14.42 -9.94 -32.20
C ALA A 86 -13.14 -10.63 -31.72
N PHE A 87 -13.17 -11.20 -30.52
CA PHE A 87 -12.12 -12.10 -30.03
C PHE A 87 -12.12 -13.36 -30.90
N TYR A 88 -11.22 -13.42 -31.88
CA TYR A 88 -10.84 -14.70 -32.48
C TYR A 88 -9.95 -15.42 -31.46
N ALA A 89 -10.58 -16.25 -30.63
CA ALA A 89 -9.87 -17.22 -29.81
C ALA A 89 -9.11 -18.15 -30.76
N SER A 90 -7.79 -18.02 -30.78
CA SER A 90 -6.93 -19.00 -31.45
C SER A 90 -6.83 -20.21 -30.54
N ASP A 91 -7.21 -21.37 -31.06
CA ASP A 91 -7.16 -22.68 -30.43
C ASP A 91 -5.69 -23.06 -30.15
N TRP A 92 -5.29 -23.15 -28.88
CA TRP A 92 -3.93 -23.60 -28.50
C TRP A 92 -3.94 -25.12 -28.49
N LYS A 93 -3.31 -25.74 -29.51
CA LYS A 93 -3.02 -27.17 -29.52
C LYS A 93 -1.90 -27.49 -28.52
N GLU A 94 -2.19 -28.39 -27.59
CA GLU A 94 -1.20 -29.06 -26.75
C GLU A 94 -0.23 -29.89 -27.61
N ALA A 95 1.07 -29.70 -27.35
CA ALA A 95 2.16 -30.63 -27.62
C ALA A 95 2.97 -30.63 -26.31
N GLU A 96 3.34 -31.74 -25.67
CA GLU A 96 3.45 -33.16 -26.02
C GLU A 96 3.26 -33.98 -24.73
#